data_AF-A0A7J9VXZ6-F1
#
_entry.id   AF-A0A7J9VXZ6-F1
#
_cell.length_a   1.000
_cell.length_b   1.000
_cell.length_c   1.000
_cell.angle_alpha   90.00
_cell.angle_beta   90.00
_cell.angle_gamma   90.00
#
_symmetry.space_group_name_H-M   'P 1'
#
loop_
_entity.id
_entity.type
_entity.pdbx_description
1 polymer ?
#
loop_
_entity_poly.entity_id
_entity_poly.type
_entity_poly.pdbx_seq_one_letter_code
_entity_poly.pdbx_strand_id
1 'polypeptide(L)'
;MADAQSEGLKLNSDSVVEIGKDPTGRFVWLEEGGINSRTGKEAGLQHILNEHAHDFARQGIHEADIPRVVHEAVTRGEYTGRFQGRPPGRPIFAVEYNGETKYIAVSIGRNGYIVGANPASPSSGTIDPNFGQPGHRGW
;
A
#
# COMPACT_ATOMS: atom_id res chain seq x y z
N MET A 1 -8.82 14.30 -6.32
CA MET A 1 -9.11 14.83 -4.98
C MET A 1 -10.59 15.20 -4.82
N ALA A 2 -11.14 16.12 -5.62
CA ALA A 2 -12.56 16.49 -5.55
C ALA A 2 -13.51 15.28 -5.69
N ASP A 3 -13.24 14.39 -6.64
CA ASP A 3 -14.02 13.17 -6.84
C ASP A 3 -13.99 12.24 -5.61
N ALA A 4 -12.82 12.08 -4.96
CA ALA A 4 -12.65 11.25 -3.77
C ALA A 4 -13.43 11.79 -2.57
N GLN A 5 -13.40 13.11 -2.36
CA GLN A 5 -14.19 13.77 -1.32
C GLN A 5 -15.69 13.69 -1.61
N SER A 6 -16.09 13.76 -2.88
CA SER A 6 -17.49 13.58 -3.28
C SER A 6 -18.02 12.16 -3.04
N GLU A 7 -17.13 11.16 -3.04
CA GLU A 7 -17.42 9.77 -2.64
C GLU A 7 -17.42 9.56 -1.11
N GLY A 8 -17.30 10.64 -0.32
CA GLY A 8 -17.39 10.61 1.14
C GLY A 8 -16.11 10.16 1.86
N LEU A 9 -14.97 10.11 1.16
CA LEU A 9 -13.69 9.79 1.77
C LEU A 9 -13.24 10.91 2.70
N LYS A 10 -12.96 10.55 3.96
CA LYS A 10 -12.44 11.44 4.99
C LYS A 10 -10.93 11.64 4.76
N LEU A 11 -10.60 12.42 3.75
CA LEU A 11 -9.25 12.83 3.41
C LEU A 11 -8.97 14.19 4.05
N ASN A 12 -7.80 14.32 4.68
CA ASN A 12 -7.25 15.64 4.95
C ASN A 12 -6.38 16.03 3.75
N SER A 13 -6.81 17.00 2.95
CA SER A 13 -6.12 17.40 1.71
C SER A 13 -4.66 17.77 1.95
N ASP A 14 -4.37 18.31 3.13
CA ASP A 14 -3.05 18.86 3.46
C ASP A 14 -2.05 17.76 3.87
N SER A 15 -2.53 16.55 4.20
CA SER A 15 -1.69 15.43 4.59
C SER A 15 -1.58 14.33 3.53
N VAL A 16 -2.32 14.41 2.42
CA VAL A 16 -2.26 13.40 1.36
C VAL A 16 -0.97 13.58 0.55
N VAL A 17 -0.17 12.53 0.50
CA VAL A 17 1.10 12.47 -0.24
C VAL A 17 0.87 11.89 -1.63
N GLU A 18 0.06 10.82 -1.72
CA GLU A 18 -0.29 10.16 -2.98
C GLU A 18 -1.77 9.77 -2.99
N ILE A 19 -2.44 9.91 -4.13
CA ILE A 19 -3.83 9.45 -4.31
C ILE A 19 -4.10 9.02 -5.75
N GLY A 20 -4.86 7.96 -5.91
CA GLY A 20 -5.23 7.44 -7.22
C GLY A 20 -6.35 6.41 -7.12
N LYS A 21 -6.70 5.82 -8.26
CA LYS A 21 -7.60 4.66 -8.31
C LYS A 21 -6.80 3.41 -8.57
N ASP A 22 -7.20 2.32 -7.93
CA ASP A 22 -6.72 0.99 -8.30
C ASP A 22 -7.42 0.50 -9.60
N PRO A 23 -6.99 -0.62 -10.19
CA PRO A 23 -7.59 -1.16 -11.42
C PRO A 23 -9.07 -1.54 -11.30
N THR A 24 -9.61 -1.63 -10.08
CA THR A 24 -11.05 -1.88 -9.82
C THR A 24 -11.85 -0.58 -9.74
N GLY A 25 -11.19 0.58 -9.84
CA GLY A 25 -11.79 1.91 -9.75
C GLY A 25 -11.91 2.44 -8.33
N ARG A 26 -11.43 1.70 -7.31
CA ARG A 26 -11.47 2.15 -5.90
C ARG A 26 -10.38 3.16 -5.63
N PHE A 27 -10.71 4.23 -4.92
CA PHE A 27 -9.70 5.18 -4.46
C PHE A 27 -8.75 4.54 -3.44
N VAL A 28 -7.47 4.88 -3.59
CA VAL A 28 -6.38 4.50 -2.70
C VAL A 28 -5.52 5.74 -2.47
N TRP A 29 -5.13 5.97 -1.22
CA TRP A 29 -4.27 7.09 -0.89
C TRP A 29 -3.29 6.76 0.23
N LEU A 30 -2.18 7.49 0.21
CA LEU A 30 -1.20 7.53 1.28
C LEU A 30 -1.20 8.95 1.85
N GLU A 31 -1.22 9.05 3.18
CA GLU A 31 -1.02 10.31 3.90
C GLU A 31 0.36 10.30 4.57
N GLU A 32 0.86 11.48 4.94
CA GLU A 32 2.02 11.64 5.83
C GLU A 32 1.87 10.73 7.06
N GLY A 33 0.63 10.66 7.58
CA GLY A 33 0.27 9.78 8.67
C GLY A 33 0.69 10.32 10.03
N GLY A 34 0.79 9.44 11.01
CA GLY A 34 1.10 9.81 12.39
C GLY A 34 0.58 8.82 13.42
N ILE A 35 0.67 9.19 14.70
CA ILE A 35 0.19 8.36 15.80
C ILE A 35 -1.34 8.41 15.84
N ASN A 36 -1.97 7.26 15.63
CA ASN A 36 -3.39 7.10 15.83
C ASN A 36 -3.72 7.20 17.33
N SER A 37 -4.45 8.25 17.72
CA SER A 37 -4.76 8.54 19.13
C SER A 37 -5.58 7.45 19.84
N ARG A 38 -6.30 6.59 19.11
CA ARG A 38 -7.08 5.49 19.69
C ARG A 38 -6.23 4.26 19.96
N THR A 39 -5.20 4.01 19.16
CA THR A 39 -4.39 2.78 19.24
C THR A 39 -2.97 3.03 19.73
N GLY A 40 -2.51 4.28 19.75
CA GLY A 40 -1.14 4.67 20.08
C GLY A 40 -0.11 4.22 19.04
N LYS A 41 -0.54 3.79 17.85
CA LYS A 41 0.35 3.25 16.80
C LYS A 41 0.51 4.23 15.66
N GLU A 42 1.70 4.26 15.08
CA GLU A 42 1.95 5.00 13.84
C GLU A 42 1.19 4.35 12.66
N ALA A 43 0.85 5.17 11.68
CA ALA A 43 0.25 4.76 10.42
C ALA A 43 0.68 5.72 9.31
N GLY A 44 0.45 5.33 8.05
CA GLY A 44 0.76 6.15 6.88
C GLY A 44 2.26 6.18 6.60
N LEU A 45 2.71 7.22 5.90
CA LEU A 45 4.11 7.33 5.47
C LEU A 45 5.08 7.35 6.66
N GLN A 46 4.74 8.02 7.77
CA GLN A 46 5.56 8.04 8.98
C GLN A 46 5.91 6.63 9.48
N HIS A 47 4.90 5.74 9.59
CA HIS A 47 5.14 4.35 9.99
C HIS A 47 6.04 3.62 8.99
N ILE A 48 5.82 3.80 7.69
CA ILE A 48 6.61 3.15 6.64
C ILE A 48 8.07 3.57 6.72
N LEU A 49 8.33 4.87 6.88
CA LEU A 49 9.69 5.39 6.94
C LEU A 49 10.39 4.97 8.24
N ASN A 50 9.73 5.12 9.38
CA ASN A 50 10.31 4.82 10.69
C ASN A 50 10.64 3.33 10.86
N GLU A 51 9.77 2.44 10.37
CA GLU A 51 9.95 1.00 10.58
C GLU A 51 10.63 0.29 9.40
N HIS A 52 10.50 0.79 8.17
CA HIS A 52 10.83 0.01 6.97
C HIS A 52 11.71 0.73 5.94
N ALA A 53 12.06 2.02 6.10
CA ALA A 53 12.90 2.73 5.11
C ALA A 53 14.21 1.98 4.82
N HIS A 54 14.87 1.50 5.87
CA HIS A 54 16.12 0.73 5.73
C HIS A 54 15.91 -0.63 5.03
N ASP A 55 14.76 -1.28 5.21
CA ASP A 55 14.44 -2.53 4.51
C ASP A 55 14.17 -2.27 3.01
N PHE A 56 13.50 -1.17 2.67
CA PHE A 56 13.32 -0.73 1.29
C PHE A 56 14.66 -0.40 0.62
N ALA A 57 15.55 0.30 1.34
CA ALA A 57 16.89 0.61 0.85
C ALA A 57 17.71 -0.66 0.54
N ARG A 58 17.56 -1.72 1.35
CA ARG A 58 18.19 -3.04 1.08
C ARG A 58 17.65 -3.71 -0.18
N GLN A 59 16.45 -3.35 -0.64
CA GLN A 59 15.88 -3.79 -1.92
C GLN A 59 16.16 -2.81 -3.07
N GLY A 60 16.99 -1.77 -2.83
CA GLY A 60 17.35 -0.77 -3.83
C GLY A 60 16.32 0.32 -4.06
N ILE A 61 15.28 0.42 -3.23
CA ILE A 61 14.28 1.50 -3.30
C ILE A 61 14.78 2.66 -2.42
N HIS A 62 14.98 3.83 -3.02
CA HIS A 62 15.43 5.02 -2.29
C HIS A 62 14.31 5.56 -1.42
N GLU A 63 14.65 6.10 -0.25
CA GLU A 63 13.68 6.60 0.73
C GLU A 63 12.70 7.63 0.14
N ALA A 64 13.22 8.55 -0.69
CA ALA A 64 12.42 9.56 -1.37
C ALA A 64 11.40 8.99 -2.37
N ASP A 65 11.64 7.77 -2.87
CA ASP A 65 10.75 7.08 -3.82
C ASP A 65 9.71 6.20 -3.12
N ILE A 66 9.88 5.90 -1.82
CA ILE A 66 8.98 5.01 -1.06
C ILE A 66 7.50 5.42 -1.19
N PRO A 67 7.09 6.69 -1.02
CA PRO A 67 5.68 7.07 -1.11
C PRO A 67 5.07 6.68 -2.47
N ARG A 68 5.75 7.08 -3.55
CA ARG A 68 5.35 6.81 -4.93
C ARG A 68 5.31 5.32 -5.20
N VAL A 69 6.37 4.59 -4.87
CA VAL A 69 6.51 3.16 -5.18
C VAL A 69 5.48 2.31 -4.42
N VAL A 70 5.19 2.65 -3.16
CA VAL A 70 4.11 2.01 -2.38
C VAL A 70 2.74 2.28 -3.01
N HIS A 71 2.49 3.52 -3.44
CA HIS A 71 1.22 3.87 -4.10
C HIS A 71 1.06 3.19 -5.46
N GLU A 72 2.12 3.17 -6.27
CA GLU A 72 2.16 2.49 -7.57
C GLU A 72 1.96 0.99 -7.44
N ALA A 73 2.48 0.37 -6.38
CA ALA A 73 2.23 -1.04 -6.12
C ALA A 73 0.74 -1.36 -6.00
N VAL A 74 -0.04 -0.49 -5.34
CA VAL A 74 -1.49 -0.70 -5.24
C VAL A 74 -2.23 -0.28 -6.51
N THR A 75 -1.85 0.83 -7.14
CA THR A 75 -2.62 1.39 -8.26
C THR A 75 -2.29 0.79 -9.63
N ARG A 76 -1.04 0.35 -9.83
CA ARG A 76 -0.53 -0.17 -11.10
C ARG A 76 0.08 -1.56 -10.98
N GLY A 77 0.52 -1.94 -9.78
CA GLY A 77 1.15 -3.23 -9.53
C GLY A 77 0.20 -4.42 -9.73
N GLU A 78 0.80 -5.55 -10.08
CA GLU A 78 0.11 -6.82 -10.21
C GLU A 78 -0.09 -7.44 -8.83
N TYR A 79 -1.33 -7.79 -8.48
CA TYR A 79 -1.58 -8.53 -7.26
C TYR A 79 -1.05 -9.97 -7.42
N THR A 80 -0.14 -10.40 -6.55
CA THR A 80 0.55 -11.70 -6.68
C THR A 80 -0.30 -12.90 -6.26
N GLY A 81 -1.52 -12.67 -5.76
CA GLY A 81 -2.33 -13.72 -5.14
C GLY A 81 -1.84 -14.16 -3.77
N ARG A 82 -1.02 -13.34 -3.10
CA ARG A 82 -0.47 -13.63 -1.78
C ARG A 82 -0.69 -12.48 -0.81
N PHE A 83 -0.79 -12.80 0.47
CA PHE A 83 -0.84 -11.82 1.55
C PHE A 83 0.11 -12.16 2.69
N GLN A 84 0.62 -11.16 3.38
CA GLN A 84 1.35 -11.32 4.65
C GLN A 84 0.40 -11.21 5.85
N GLY A 85 0.61 -12.02 6.88
CA GLY A 85 -0.22 -12.00 8.09
C GLY A 85 -1.50 -12.83 7.96
N ARG A 86 -2.50 -12.54 8.81
CA ARG A 86 -3.78 -13.27 8.80
C ARG A 86 -4.77 -12.61 7.84
N PRO A 87 -5.56 -13.37 7.05
CA PRO A 87 -6.54 -12.83 6.12
C PRO A 87 -7.45 -11.76 6.74
N PRO A 88 -7.72 -10.64 6.04
CA PRO A 88 -7.30 -10.34 4.67
C PRO A 88 -5.80 -9.99 4.50
N GLY A 89 -5.06 -9.82 5.59
CA GLY A 89 -3.59 -9.65 5.57
C GLY A 89 -3.12 -8.37 4.86
N ARG A 90 -1.85 -8.35 4.47
CA ARG A 90 -1.24 -7.34 3.60
C ARG A 90 -1.10 -7.93 2.20
N PRO A 91 -1.95 -7.60 1.22
CA PRO A 91 -1.73 -8.03 -0.16
C PRO A 91 -0.32 -7.67 -0.63
N ILE A 92 0.30 -8.59 -1.36
CA ILE A 92 1.62 -8.41 -1.95
C ILE A 92 1.45 -8.10 -3.44
N PHE A 93 1.98 -6.96 -3.85
CA PHE A 93 1.97 -6.51 -5.23
C PHE A 93 3.37 -6.60 -5.83
N ALA A 94 3.44 -6.98 -7.10
CA ALA A 94 4.62 -6.82 -7.94
C ALA A 94 4.53 -5.48 -8.68
N VAL A 95 5.58 -4.67 -8.61
CA VAL A 95 5.64 -3.33 -9.22
C VAL A 95 7.00 -3.12 -9.88
N GLU A 96 7.04 -2.45 -11.02
CA GLU A 96 8.28 -2.10 -11.69
C GLU A 96 8.89 -0.85 -11.03
N TYR A 97 10.20 -0.89 -10.78
CA TYR A 97 10.97 0.25 -10.31
C TYR A 97 12.40 0.15 -10.85
N ASN A 98 12.81 1.17 -11.62
CA ASN A 98 14.15 1.29 -12.23
C ASN A 98 14.58 0.06 -13.06
N GLY A 99 13.65 -0.52 -13.82
CA GLY A 99 13.84 -1.70 -14.66
C GLY A 99 13.75 -3.03 -13.92
N GLU A 100 13.48 -3.03 -12.62
CA GLU A 100 13.43 -4.22 -11.78
C GLU A 100 12.05 -4.42 -11.16
N THR A 101 11.58 -5.67 -11.15
CA THR A 101 10.36 -6.03 -10.40
C THR A 101 10.65 -6.03 -8.90
N LYS A 102 9.92 -5.20 -8.16
CA LYS A 102 9.90 -5.15 -6.69
C LYS A 102 8.61 -5.74 -6.16
N TYR A 103 8.65 -6.27 -4.95
CA TYR A 103 7.49 -6.84 -4.27
C TYR A 103 7.22 -6.07 -2.99
N ILE A 104 5.98 -5.64 -2.80
CA ILE A 104 5.60 -4.80 -1.67
C ILE A 104 4.34 -5.35 -1.03
N ALA A 105 4.43 -5.66 0.26
CA ALA A 105 3.26 -5.98 1.07
C ALA A 105 2.64 -4.67 1.58
N VAL A 106 1.37 -4.42 1.29
CA VAL A 106 0.71 -3.15 1.65
C VAL A 106 -0.48 -3.42 2.56
N SER A 107 -0.54 -2.74 3.71
CA SER A 107 -1.72 -2.71 4.58
C SER A 107 -2.68 -1.64 4.09
N ILE A 108 -3.83 -2.04 3.56
CA ILE A 108 -4.82 -1.11 3.01
C ILE A 108 -6.09 -1.23 3.85
N GLY A 109 -6.55 -0.10 4.40
CA GLY A 109 -7.84 -0.03 5.08
C GLY A 109 -8.98 -0.24 4.09
N ARG A 110 -10.13 -0.74 4.57
CA ARG A 110 -11.34 -0.93 3.73
C ARG A 110 -11.78 0.32 2.97
N ASN A 111 -11.39 1.49 3.43
CA ASN A 111 -11.67 2.77 2.81
C ASN A 111 -10.69 3.15 1.69
N GLY A 112 -9.56 2.46 1.53
CA GLY A 112 -8.49 2.80 0.58
C GLY A 112 -7.26 3.46 1.21
N TYR A 113 -7.27 3.71 2.52
CA TYR A 113 -6.11 4.29 3.22
C TYR A 113 -4.95 3.30 3.31
N ILE A 114 -3.77 3.67 2.80
CA ILE A 114 -2.53 2.93 3.01
C ILE A 114 -2.04 3.19 4.44
N VAL A 115 -2.20 2.17 5.29
CA VAL A 115 -1.83 2.22 6.71
C VAL A 115 -0.33 1.97 6.89
N GLY A 116 0.27 1.15 6.03
CA GLY A 116 1.67 0.76 6.12
C GLY A 116 2.09 -0.12 4.96
N ALA A 117 3.39 -0.30 4.78
CA ALA A 117 3.97 -1.12 3.73
C ALA A 117 5.37 -1.58 4.14
N ASN A 118 5.77 -2.75 3.63
CA ASN A 118 7.12 -3.28 3.78
C ASN A 118 7.54 -3.99 2.50
N PRO A 119 8.86 -4.08 2.22
CA PRO A 119 9.32 -4.93 1.14
C PRO A 119 8.93 -6.38 1.39
N ALA A 120 8.72 -7.10 0.30
CA ALA A 120 8.41 -8.51 0.25
C ALA A 120 9.28 -9.21 -0.81
N SER A 121 9.00 -10.49 -1.05
CA SER A 121 9.63 -11.30 -2.09
C SER A 121 8.56 -12.07 -2.88
N PRO A 122 8.89 -12.65 -4.04
CA PRO A 122 7.90 -13.38 -4.87
C PRO A 122 7.21 -14.54 -4.14
N SER A 123 7.88 -15.13 -3.15
CA SER A 123 7.39 -16.27 -2.37
C SER A 123 6.94 -15.88 -0.96
N SER A 124 6.90 -14.59 -0.64
CA SER A 124 6.45 -14.10 0.67
C SER A 124 4.96 -14.36 0.89
N GLY A 125 4.58 -14.57 2.15
CA GLY A 125 3.17 -14.68 2.55
C GLY A 125 2.48 -16.00 2.19
N THR A 126 1.17 -16.01 2.41
CA THR A 126 0.28 -17.16 2.16
C THR A 126 -0.52 -16.93 0.90
N ILE A 127 -0.90 -18.01 0.21
CA ILE A 127 -1.75 -17.96 -0.98
C ILE A 127 -3.15 -17.49 -0.58
N ASP A 128 -3.69 -16.57 -1.37
CA ASP A 128 -5.07 -16.12 -1.27
C ASP A 128 -6.01 -17.11 -1.98
N PRO A 129 -6.95 -17.74 -1.25
CA PRO A 129 -7.92 -18.66 -1.86
C PRO A 129 -8.87 -17.99 -2.84
N ASN A 130 -9.00 -16.65 -2.81
CA ASN A 130 -9.84 -15.88 -3.71
C ASN A 130 -9.05 -15.29 -4.90
N PHE A 131 -7.76 -15.60 -5.03
CA PHE A 131 -6.97 -15.12 -6.16
C PHE A 131 -7.60 -15.51 -7.51
N GLY A 132 -7.63 -14.57 -8.45
CA GLY A 132 -8.26 -14.73 -9.76
C GLY A 132 -9.76 -14.40 -9.80
N GLN A 133 -10.41 -14.14 -8.67
CA GLN A 133 -11.78 -13.63 -8.67
C GLN A 133 -11.83 -12.22 -9.28
N PRO A 134 -12.81 -11.91 -10.16
CA PRO A 134 -12.93 -10.59 -10.78
C PRO A 134 -13.02 -9.48 -9.74
N GLY A 135 -12.17 -8.46 -9.87
CA GLY A 135 -12.11 -7.33 -8.94
C GLY A 135 -11.46 -7.62 -7.59
N HIS A 136 -11.01 -8.86 -7.33
CA HIS A 136 -10.31 -9.20 -6.09
C HIS A 136 -8.81 -8.96 -6.21
N ARG A 137 -8.25 -8.12 -5.33
CA ARG A 137 -6.82 -7.79 -5.28
C ARG A 137 -6.23 -7.95 -3.88
N GLY A 138 -6.88 -8.74 -3.03
CA GLY A 138 -6.44 -9.01 -1.65
C GLY A 138 -6.77 -7.91 -0.63
N TRP A 139 -7.56 -6.91 -1.00
CA TRP A 139 -8.10 -5.88 -0.10
C TRP A 139 -9.43 -5.35 -0.62
#